data_AF-A0A5M9RDV3-F1
#
_entry.id   AF-A0A5M9RDV3-F1
#
_cell.length_a   1.000
_cell.length_b   1.000
_cell.length_c   1.000
_cell.angle_alpha   90.00
_cell.angle_beta   90.00
_cell.angle_gamma   90.00
#
_symmetry.space_group_name_H-M   'P 1'
#
loop_
_entity.id
_entity.type
_entity.pdbx_description
1 polymer ?
#
loop_
_entity_poly.entity_id
_entity_poly.type
_entity_poly.pdbx_seq_one_letter_code
_entity_poly.pdbx_strand_id
1 'polypeptide(L)'
;MDIFKWKVKPGMRIESEPRVRTVRFGDGYEQRRPDGFNTNQKKYSIMLSPMNADALLVCEFLEKHGGMTVFLWKPPHQIHMITVLCRKWSSSVGALRTEITAEFEQALM
;
A
#
# COMPACT_ATOMS: atom_id res chain seq x y z
N MET A 1 13.19 -10.58 -4.79
CA MET A 1 12.14 -9.56 -4.65
C MET A 1 10.87 -10.16 -5.24
N ASP A 2 9.92 -10.54 -4.38
CA ASP A 2 8.70 -11.22 -4.84
C ASP A 2 7.75 -10.22 -5.52
N ILE A 3 6.87 -10.72 -6.40
CA ILE A 3 5.92 -9.91 -7.17
C ILE A 3 4.50 -10.29 -6.76
N PHE A 4 3.72 -9.28 -6.38
CA PHE A 4 2.29 -9.45 -6.09
C PHE A 4 1.50 -9.54 -7.40
N LYS A 5 1.05 -10.74 -7.74
CA LYS A 5 0.40 -11.09 -9.02
C LYS A 5 -1.14 -11.17 -8.97
N TRP A 6 -1.74 -11.01 -7.80
CA TRP A 6 -3.18 -11.18 -7.62
C TRP A 6 -3.99 -9.96 -8.09
N LYS A 7 -5.17 -10.23 -8.64
CA LYS A 7 -6.08 -9.18 -9.14
C LYS A 7 -6.78 -8.49 -7.98
N VAL A 8 -6.60 -7.18 -7.87
CA VAL A 8 -7.33 -6.33 -6.94
C VAL A 8 -8.71 -5.97 -7.49
N LYS A 9 -9.71 -5.86 -6.61
CA LYS A 9 -11.05 -5.37 -6.94
C LYS A 9 -11.00 -3.89 -7.38
N PRO A 10 -11.91 -3.46 -8.28
CA PRO A 10 -12.10 -2.04 -8.57
C PRO A 10 -12.61 -1.30 -7.33
N GLY A 11 -12.35 0.01 -7.24
CA GLY A 11 -12.70 0.83 -6.07
C GLY A 11 -11.60 0.96 -5.01
N MET A 12 -10.37 0.65 -5.38
CA MET A 12 -9.19 0.87 -4.55
C MET A 12 -9.05 2.35 -4.14
N ARG A 13 -8.73 2.60 -2.86
CA ARG A 13 -8.46 3.95 -2.35
C ARG A 13 -6.96 4.23 -2.34
N ILE A 14 -6.60 5.44 -2.77
CA ILE A 14 -5.22 5.90 -2.80
C ILE A 14 -5.16 7.16 -1.94
N GLU A 15 -4.50 7.06 -0.80
CA GLU A 15 -4.25 8.18 0.09
C GLU A 15 -2.81 8.65 -0.15
N SER A 16 -2.64 9.94 -0.44
CA SER A 16 -1.33 10.54 -0.65
C SER A 16 -1.06 11.51 0.48
N GLU A 17 -0.09 11.19 1.33
CA GLU A 17 0.30 12.05 2.46
C GLU A 17 1.66 12.69 2.15
N PRO A 18 1.68 13.88 1.50
CA PRO A 18 2.91 14.60 1.29
C PRO A 18 3.43 15.16 2.62
N ARG A 19 4.64 14.77 3.04
CA ARG A 19 5.27 15.34 4.23
C ARG A 19 5.85 16.72 3.91
N VAL A 20 5.20 17.77 4.40
CA VAL A 20 5.66 19.15 4.29
C VAL A 20 6.13 19.62 5.65
N ARG A 21 7.39 20.09 5.76
CA ARG A 21 7.83 20.83 6.93
C ARG A 21 7.34 22.27 6.80
N THR A 22 6.51 22.68 7.75
CA THR A 22 6.08 24.08 7.88
C THR A 22 6.86 24.71 9.02
N VAL A 23 7.66 25.73 8.71
CA VAL A 23 8.28 26.58 9.71
C VAL A 23 7.44 27.85 9.82
N ARG A 24 6.90 28.12 11.02
CA ARG A 24 6.18 29.37 11.32
C ARG A 24 7.15 30.36 11.92
N PHE A 25 7.25 31.55 11.32
CA PHE A 25 7.96 32.68 11.90
C PHE A 25 6.97 33.51 12.73
N GLY A 26 7.47 34.14 13.81
CA GLY A 26 6.66 34.87 14.80
C GLY A 26 5.79 36.00 14.23
N ASP A 27 6.11 36.49 13.03
CA ASP A 27 5.38 37.54 12.30
C ASP A 27 4.23 37.02 11.42
N GLY A 28 3.79 35.77 11.58
CA GLY A 28 2.66 35.21 10.85
C GLY A 28 2.97 34.71 9.44
N TYR A 29 4.23 34.74 9.02
CA TYR A 29 4.68 34.14 7.76
C TYR A 29 5.00 32.64 7.93
N GLU A 30 4.43 31.82 7.04
CA GLU A 30 4.71 30.39 6.95
C GLU A 30 5.63 30.12 5.75
N GLN A 31 6.81 29.53 5.98
CA GLN A 31 7.62 28.97 4.91
C GLN A 31 7.36 27.45 4.83
N ARG A 32 6.76 27.02 3.72
CA ARG A 32 6.58 25.60 3.40
C ARG A 32 7.79 25.13 2.60
N ARG A 33 8.55 24.18 3.14
CA ARG A 33 9.56 23.46 2.36
C ARG A 33 9.15 21.99 2.25
N PRO A 34 9.29 21.37 1.06
CA PRO A 34 9.19 19.92 0.96
C PRO A 34 10.27 19.32 1.87
N ASP A 35 9.88 18.41 2.77
CA ASP A 35 10.85 17.72 3.61
C ASP A 35 11.72 16.87 2.67
N GLY A 36 13.01 17.18 2.65
CA GLY A 36 13.97 16.59 1.72
C GLY A 36 14.14 15.11 2.00
N PHE A 37 13.94 14.30 0.95
CA PHE A 37 13.94 12.83 0.91
C PHE A 37 12.66 12.18 1.49
N ASN A 38 11.90 11.48 0.62
CA ASN A 38 10.61 10.81 0.89
C ASN A 38 9.39 11.73 1.14
N THR A 39 9.20 12.75 0.31
CA THR A 39 8.12 13.73 0.47
C THR A 39 6.72 13.19 0.13
N ASN A 40 6.54 12.01 -0.49
CA ASN A 40 5.23 11.47 -0.86
C ASN A 40 5.06 9.99 -0.49
N GLN A 41 4.63 9.71 0.75
CA GLN A 41 4.20 8.36 1.12
C GLN A 41 2.78 8.15 0.60
N LYS A 42 2.66 7.34 -0.46
CA LYS A 42 1.37 6.91 -0.97
C LYS A 42 0.94 5.64 -0.23
N LYS A 43 -0.27 5.67 0.32
CA LYS A 43 -0.96 4.54 0.91
C LYS A 43 -2.04 4.06 -0.05
N TYR A 44 -2.15 2.76 -0.17
CA TYR A 44 -2.89 2.06 -1.20
C TYR A 44 -3.76 1.03 -0.49
N SER A 45 -5.03 1.36 -0.28
CA SER A 45 -5.99 0.47 0.37
C SER A 45 -6.64 -0.41 -0.70
N ILE A 46 -6.12 -1.62 -0.83
CA ILE A 46 -6.56 -2.62 -1.80
C ILE A 46 -7.57 -3.59 -1.18
N MET A 47 -8.46 -4.11 -2.03
CA MET A 47 -9.35 -5.19 -1.68
C MET A 47 -9.24 -6.29 -2.73
N LEU A 48 -9.26 -7.55 -2.31
CA LEU A 48 -9.23 -8.73 -3.17
C LEU A 48 -10.38 -9.65 -2.78
N SER A 49 -10.94 -10.42 -3.73
CA SER A 49 -11.82 -11.56 -3.40
C SER A 49 -11.46 -12.83 -4.18
N PRO A 50 -10.27 -13.40 -3.93
CA PRO A 50 -9.90 -14.71 -4.48
C PRO A 50 -10.85 -15.82 -4.02
N MET A 51 -10.80 -16.96 -4.72
CA MET A 51 -11.39 -18.20 -4.19
C MET A 51 -10.66 -18.61 -2.90
N ASN A 52 -11.31 -19.40 -2.04
CA ASN A 52 -10.73 -19.78 -0.75
C ASN A 52 -9.35 -20.47 -0.88
N ALA A 53 -9.12 -21.27 -1.93
CA ALA A 53 -7.83 -21.88 -2.20
C ALA A 53 -6.74 -20.83 -2.52
N ASP A 54 -7.04 -19.85 -3.38
CA ASP A 54 -6.13 -18.76 -3.71
C ASP A 54 -5.92 -17.78 -2.55
N ALA A 55 -6.94 -17.61 -1.70
CA ALA A 55 -6.88 -16.73 -0.54
C ALA A 55 -5.80 -17.15 0.46
N LEU A 56 -5.63 -18.46 0.66
CA LEU A 56 -4.56 -19.02 1.48
C LEU A 56 -3.18 -18.61 0.95
N LEU A 57 -2.97 -18.69 -0.37
CA LEU A 57 -1.72 -18.27 -1.01
C LEU A 57 -1.46 -16.77 -0.85
N VAL A 58 -2.51 -15.94 -0.89
CA VAL A 58 -2.39 -14.49 -0.64
C VAL A 58 -2.02 -14.22 0.80
N CYS A 59 -2.69 -14.85 1.77
CA CYS A 59 -2.37 -14.68 3.19
C CYS A 59 -0.95 -15.14 3.49
N GLU A 60 -0.54 -16.32 3.01
CA GLU A 60 0.82 -16.84 3.21
C GLU A 60 1.87 -15.90 2.61
N PHE A 61 1.59 -15.31 1.44
CA PHE A 61 2.45 -14.29 0.85
C PHE A 61 2.58 -13.07 1.77
N LEU A 62 1.46 -12.52 2.25
CA LEU A 62 1.47 -11.35 3.14
C LEU A 62 2.19 -11.65 4.46
N GLU A 63 1.96 -12.83 5.04
CA GLU A 63 2.62 -13.32 6.26
C GLU A 63 4.13 -13.51 6.06
N LYS A 64 4.56 -14.09 4.93
CA LYS A 64 5.98 -14.26 4.58
C LYS A 64 6.71 -12.91 4.51
N HIS A 65 6.06 -11.86 4.01
CA HIS A 65 6.63 -10.52 3.96
C HIS A 65 6.59 -9.80 5.32
N GLY A 66 5.65 -10.19 6.20
CA GLY A 66 5.63 -9.85 7.62
C GLY A 66 5.66 -8.35 7.95
N GLY A 67 5.23 -7.50 7.00
CA GLY A 67 5.32 -6.04 7.13
C GLY A 67 6.73 -5.46 7.22
N MET A 68 7.77 -6.26 6.94
CA MET A 68 9.17 -5.81 6.92
C MET A 68 9.80 -5.89 5.52
N THR A 69 9.36 -6.84 4.70
CA THR A 69 9.96 -7.04 3.38
C THR A 69 9.12 -6.35 2.32
N VAL A 70 9.76 -5.48 1.54
CA VAL A 70 9.12 -4.85 0.39
C VAL A 70 9.00 -5.82 -0.78
N PHE A 71 7.92 -5.69 -1.55
CA PHE A 71 7.68 -6.49 -2.75
C PHE A 71 7.23 -5.59 -3.91
N LEU A 72 7.35 -6.12 -5.12
CA LEU A 72 6.93 -5.42 -6.32
C LEU A 72 5.44 -5.62 -6.54
N TRP A 73 4.72 -4.54 -6.76
CA TRP A 73 3.30 -4.56 -7.07
C TRP A 73 3.00 -3.65 -8.24
N LYS A 74 2.12 -4.11 -9.15
CA LYS A 74 1.64 -3.31 -10.28
C LYS A 74 0.22 -2.80 -9.97
N PRO A 75 0.04 -1.49 -9.70
CA PRO A 75 -1.28 -0.93 -9.53
C PRO A 75 -2.08 -1.05 -10.83
N PRO A 76 -3.39 -1.31 -10.78
CA PRO A 76 -4.21 -1.42 -11.99
C PRO A 76 -4.27 -0.11 -12.80
N HIS A 77 -4.04 1.04 -12.17
CA HIS A 77 -4.03 2.36 -12.80
C HIS A 77 -2.67 2.76 -13.38
N GLN A 78 -1.61 1.98 -13.15
CA GLN A 78 -0.24 2.34 -13.52
C GLN A 78 0.41 1.25 -14.37
N ILE A 79 1.22 1.67 -15.33
CA ILE A 79 1.93 0.75 -16.24
C ILE A 79 3.17 0.15 -15.54
N HIS A 80 3.83 0.97 -14.72
CA HIS A 80 5.04 0.64 -13.99
C HIS A 80 4.76 -0.14 -12.70
N MET A 81 5.69 -1.04 -12.35
CA MET A 81 5.71 -1.67 -11.04
C MET A 81 6.26 -0.69 -10.01
N ILE A 82 5.71 -0.72 -8.81
CA ILE A 82 6.17 0.05 -7.66
C ILE A 82 6.57 -0.91 -6.54
N THR A 83 7.51 -0.46 -5.71
CA THR A 83 7.90 -1.17 -4.50
C THR A 83 6.98 -0.76 -3.37
N VAL A 84 6.33 -1.73 -2.75
CA VAL A 84 5.37 -1.51 -1.67
C VAL A 84 5.66 -2.40 -0.46
N LEU A 85 5.23 -1.92 0.69
CA LEU A 85 5.24 -2.62 1.96
C LEU A 85 3.80 -2.81 2.45
N CYS A 86 3.42 -4.01 2.86
CA CYS A 86 2.12 -4.23 3.48
C CYS A 86 2.28 -4.41 4.99
N ARG A 87 1.89 -3.42 5.80
CA ARG A 87 1.95 -3.52 7.26
C ARG A 87 0.70 -4.12 7.88
N LYS A 88 -0.44 -3.96 7.20
CA LYS A 88 -1.74 -4.31 7.75
C LYS A 88 -2.63 -4.89 6.67
N TRP A 89 -3.21 -6.03 6.99
CA TRP A 89 -4.23 -6.70 6.18
C TRP A 89 -5.29 -7.33 7.07
N SER A 90 -6.46 -7.56 6.49
CA SER A 90 -7.62 -8.19 7.11
C SER A 90 -8.22 -9.16 6.11
N SER A 91 -8.67 -10.31 6.58
CA SER A 91 -9.30 -11.35 5.76
C SER A 91 -10.66 -11.73 6.34
N SER A 92 -11.70 -11.59 5.53
CA SER A 92 -13.06 -12.04 5.83
C SER A 92 -13.36 -13.28 4.99
N VAL A 93 -13.41 -14.44 5.63
CA VAL A 93 -13.65 -15.73 4.95
C VAL A 93 -15.15 -15.92 4.71
N GLY A 94 -15.55 -15.99 3.45
CA GLY A 94 -16.90 -16.33 3.04
C GLY A 94 -17.04 -17.78 2.58
N ALA A 95 -18.25 -18.17 2.19
CA ALA A 95 -18.56 -19.56 1.83
C ALA A 95 -17.76 -20.09 0.62
N LEU A 96 -17.50 -19.24 -0.38
CA LEU A 96 -16.79 -19.62 -1.63
C LEU A 96 -15.54 -18.78 -1.90
N ARG A 97 -15.52 -17.55 -1.36
CA ARG A 97 -14.47 -16.55 -1.60
C ARG A 97 -14.12 -15.90 -0.27
N THR A 98 -12.86 -15.52 -0.16
CA THR A 98 -12.35 -14.76 1.00
C THR A 98 -12.06 -13.35 0.54
N GLU A 99 -12.59 -12.38 1.26
CA GLU A 99 -12.34 -10.97 1.01
C GLU A 99 -11.13 -10.52 1.81
N ILE A 100 -10.08 -10.09 1.12
CA ILE A 100 -8.83 -9.65 1.75
C ILE A 100 -8.72 -8.15 1.52
N THR A 101 -8.61 -7.37 2.59
CA THR A 101 -8.33 -5.93 2.54
C THR A 101 -6.92 -5.72 3.05
N ALA A 102 -6.08 -5.02 2.29
CA ALA A 102 -4.71 -4.76 2.68
C ALA A 102 -4.32 -3.29 2.42
N GLU A 103 -3.48 -2.76 3.30
CA GLU A 103 -2.95 -1.40 3.22
C GLU A 103 -1.48 -1.49 2.75
N PHE A 104 -1.23 -1.06 1.52
CA PHE A 104 0.10 -1.03 0.91
C PHE A 104 0.69 0.38 1.01
N GLU A 105 1.90 0.49 1.53
CA GLU A 105 2.64 1.75 1.64
C GLU A 105 3.76 1.75 0.60
N GLN A 106 3.83 2.81 -0.22
CA GLN A 106 4.92 2.96 -1.19
C GLN A 106 6.24 3.19 -0.46
N ALA A 107 7.21 2.31 -0.73
CA ALA A 107 8.57 2.45 -0.24
C ALA A 107 9.48 2.81 -1.42
N LEU A 108 10.20 3.93 -1.31
CA LEU A 108 11.34 4.21 -2.19
C LEU A 108 12.53 3.43 -1.63
N MET A 109 13.00 2.45 -2.39
CA MET A 109 14.27 1.77 -2.14
C MET A 109 15.41 2.60 -2.72
#